data_AF-A0A0M9UKU9-F1
#
_entry.id   AF-A0A0M9UKU9-F1
#
_cell.length_a   1.000
_cell.length_b   1.000
_cell.length_c   1.000
_cell.angle_alpha   90.00
_cell.angle_beta   90.00
_cell.angle_gamma   90.00
#
_symmetry.space_group_name_H-M   'P 1'
#
loop_
_entity.id
_entity.type
_entity.pdbx_description
1 polymer ?
#
loop_
_entity_poly.entity_id
_entity_poly.type
_entity_poly.pdbx_seq_one_letter_code
_entity_poly.pdbx_strand_id
1 'polypeptide(L)'
;MDGDGCHVSTYSTGSHGYGQLGWDDDITGAHTGTTAHRAAWTHWNGPIPEGMTVDHLCKNRRCVRLDHLRMLSNFDNARRTSGRDWPLGQCINGHPDSELVHWGGKWKCRPCTLEVQRRYRARKAARAAA
;
A
#
# COMPACT_ATOMS: atom_id res chain seq x y z
N MET A 1 7.44 22.86 -5.57
CA MET A 1 6.24 22.28 -6.19
C MET A 1 6.73 21.36 -7.28
N ASP A 2 6.66 20.05 -7.08
CA ASP A 2 7.02 19.09 -8.12
C ASP A 2 5.79 18.86 -9.03
N GLY A 3 6.03 18.43 -10.28
CA GLY A 3 5.11 18.49 -11.42
C GLY A 3 3.68 17.92 -11.28
N ASP A 4 3.36 17.28 -10.15
CA ASP A 4 2.03 16.73 -9.83
C ASP A 4 1.29 17.50 -8.71
N GLY A 5 1.78 18.67 -8.29
CA GLY A 5 1.19 19.45 -7.19
C GLY A 5 1.42 18.84 -5.79
N CYS A 6 2.50 18.05 -5.64
CA CYS A 6 2.86 17.45 -4.36
C CYS A 6 3.41 18.50 -3.37
N HIS A 7 2.97 18.42 -2.12
CA HIS A 7 3.59 19.13 -1.00
C HIS A 7 4.70 18.26 -0.44
N VAL A 8 5.94 18.51 -0.85
CA VAL A 8 7.08 17.66 -0.50
C VAL A 8 7.64 18.08 0.86
N SER A 9 7.74 17.11 1.77
CA SER A 9 8.38 17.29 3.06
C SER A 9 9.85 17.65 2.90
N THR A 10 10.25 18.72 3.58
CA THR A 10 11.64 19.20 3.67
C THR A 10 12.43 18.55 4.82
N TYR A 11 11.76 17.74 5.66
CA TYR A 11 12.42 17.02 6.74
C TYR A 11 13.32 15.89 6.23
N SER A 12 14.10 15.30 7.15
CA SER A 12 15.01 14.21 6.84
C SER A 12 14.28 13.05 6.16
N THR A 13 14.96 12.39 5.23
CA THR A 13 14.42 11.26 4.49
C THR A 13 15.10 9.99 4.96
N GLY A 14 14.32 9.02 5.43
CA GLY A 14 14.84 7.72 5.85
C GLY A 14 15.35 6.90 4.66
N SER A 15 16.09 5.82 4.94
CA SER A 15 16.64 4.90 3.93
C SER A 15 15.58 4.31 2.98
N HIS A 16 14.33 4.23 3.43
CA HIS A 16 13.19 3.77 2.64
C HIS A 16 12.57 4.86 1.75
N GLY A 17 13.12 6.07 1.71
CA GLY A 17 12.66 7.19 0.89
C GLY A 17 11.47 7.97 1.44
N TYR A 18 11.00 7.65 2.66
CA TYR A 18 9.95 8.41 3.34
C TYR A 18 10.53 9.61 4.07
N GLY A 19 9.84 10.76 4.00
CA GLY A 19 10.11 11.85 4.93
C GLY A 19 9.79 11.43 6.37
N GLN A 20 10.63 11.82 7.32
CA GLN A 20 10.53 11.44 8.73
C GLN A 20 10.61 12.67 9.64
N LEU A 21 9.97 12.54 10.80
CA LEU A 21 9.92 13.53 11.86
C LEU A 21 10.31 12.82 13.15
N GLY A 22 11.15 13.46 13.96
CA GLY A 22 11.50 12.99 15.30
C GLY A 22 11.45 14.14 16.28
N TRP A 23 11.12 13.85 17.53
CA TRP A 23 11.13 14.81 18.63
C TRP A 23 11.53 14.09 19.92
N ASP A 24 12.14 14.85 20.82
CA ASP A 24 12.52 14.38 22.15
C ASP A 24 11.37 14.64 23.12
N ASP A 25 11.13 13.68 24.02
CA ASP A 25 10.22 13.84 25.15
C ASP A 25 11.01 14.44 26.33
N ASP A 26 10.65 15.66 26.73
CA ASP A 26 11.36 16.40 27.79
C ASP A 26 11.21 15.75 29.18
N ILE A 27 10.20 14.89 29.40
CA ILE A 27 9.91 14.26 30.69
C ILE A 27 10.65 12.93 30.79
N THR A 28 10.57 12.09 29.76
CA THR A 28 11.18 10.75 29.78
C THR A 28 12.56 10.71 29.15
N GLY A 29 12.99 11.79 28.47
CA GLY A 29 14.21 11.84 27.66
C GLY A 29 14.18 10.90 26.44
N ALA A 30 12.99 10.43 26.03
CA ALA A 30 12.86 9.44 24.97
C ALA A 30 12.77 10.12 23.61
N HIS A 31 13.54 9.63 22.63
CA HIS A 31 13.41 10.07 21.25
C HIS A 31 12.30 9.28 20.54
N THR A 32 11.28 9.99 20.03
CA THR A 32 10.16 9.39 19.29
C THR A 32 10.14 9.91 17.87
N GLY A 33 9.72 9.08 16.90
CA GLY A 33 9.58 9.52 15.52
C GLY A 33 8.45 8.84 14.75
N THR A 34 8.02 9.49 13.68
CA THR A 34 7.01 8.97 12.73
C THR A 34 7.32 9.45 11.31
N THR A 35 6.63 8.89 10.32
CA THR A 35 6.74 9.37 8.93
C THR A 35 5.95 10.66 8.74
N ALA A 36 6.47 11.55 7.92
CA ALA A 36 5.90 12.89 7.70
C ALA A 36 4.44 12.83 7.18
N HIS A 37 4.12 11.85 6.32
CA HIS A 37 2.76 11.67 5.82
C HIS A 37 1.77 11.18 6.89
N ARG A 38 2.24 10.34 7.84
CA ARG A 38 1.40 9.89 8.97
C ARG A 38 1.15 11.03 9.94
N ALA A 39 2.17 11.85 10.23
CA ALA A 39 1.98 13.06 11.03
C ALA A 39 1.00 14.04 10.38
N ALA A 40 1.14 14.29 9.07
CA ALA A 40 0.21 15.15 8.34
C ALA A 40 -1.23 14.62 8.40
N TRP A 41 -1.43 13.31 8.18
CA TRP A 41 -2.74 12.69 8.34
C TRP A 41 -3.28 12.86 9.75
N THR A 42 -2.49 12.50 10.77
CA THR A 42 -2.93 12.54 12.16
C THR A 42 -3.31 13.95 12.61
N HIS A 43 -2.58 14.97 12.16
CA HIS A 43 -2.85 16.36 12.51
C HIS A 43 -4.23 16.84 12.01
N TRP A 44 -4.63 16.42 10.80
CA TRP A 44 -5.86 16.90 10.16
C TRP A 44 -7.07 15.97 10.33
N ASN A 45 -6.85 14.66 10.31
CA ASN A 45 -7.91 13.63 10.33
C ASN A 45 -8.00 12.89 11.66
N GLY A 46 -7.07 13.14 12.59
CA GLY A 46 -7.00 12.43 13.88
C GLY A 46 -6.25 11.09 13.80
N PRO A 47 -6.25 10.33 14.91
CA PRO A 47 -5.40 9.15 15.06
C PRO A 47 -5.66 8.09 13.98
N ILE A 48 -4.59 7.48 13.47
CA ILE A 48 -4.69 6.35 12.56
C ILE A 48 -5.13 5.12 13.38
N PRO A 49 -6.28 4.49 13.06
CA PRO A 49 -6.75 3.33 13.78
C PRO A 49 -5.77 2.16 13.73
N GLU A 50 -5.83 1.28 14.72
CA GLU A 50 -5.04 0.06 14.72
C GLU A 50 -5.36 -0.81 13.48
N GLY A 51 -4.33 -1.39 12.88
CA GLY A 51 -4.47 -2.18 11.65
C GLY A 51 -4.64 -1.37 10.36
N MET A 52 -4.66 -0.04 10.45
CA MET A 52 -4.70 0.87 9.31
C MET A 52 -3.32 1.48 9.03
N THR A 53 -3.11 1.88 7.78
CA THR A 53 -1.93 2.58 7.29
C THR A 53 -2.34 3.69 6.32
N VAL A 54 -1.44 4.63 6.09
CA VAL A 54 -1.63 5.75 5.16
C VAL A 54 -0.77 5.50 3.92
N ASP A 55 -1.38 5.49 2.74
CA ASP A 55 -0.70 5.26 1.45
C ASP A 55 -0.76 6.51 0.56
N HIS A 56 0.28 6.69 -0.26
CA HIS A 56 0.38 7.77 -1.24
C HIS A 56 -0.28 7.39 -2.56
N LEU A 57 -1.32 8.13 -2.95
CA LEU A 57 -1.92 8.06 -4.28
C LEU A 57 -0.91 8.50 -5.36
N CYS A 58 -0.19 9.59 -5.09
CA CYS A 58 0.83 10.16 -5.99
C CYS A 58 2.14 9.35 -6.10
N LYS A 59 2.30 8.28 -5.29
CA LYS A 59 3.53 7.46 -5.19
C LYS A 59 4.82 8.21 -4.84
N ASN A 60 4.75 9.51 -4.57
CA ASN A 60 5.82 10.29 -3.98
C ASN A 60 5.83 10.11 -2.45
N ARG A 61 6.77 9.31 -1.94
CA ARG A 61 6.93 8.97 -0.52
C ARG A 61 7.23 10.16 0.39
N ARG A 62 7.65 11.30 -0.17
CA ARG A 62 7.91 12.56 0.56
C ARG A 62 6.71 13.50 0.56
N CYS A 63 5.65 13.20 -0.18
CA CYS A 63 4.45 14.03 -0.22
C CYS A 63 3.67 13.97 1.11
N VAL A 64 3.19 15.12 1.57
CA VAL A 64 2.37 15.28 2.78
C VAL A 64 1.01 15.94 2.50
N ARG A 65 0.68 16.20 1.22
CA ARG A 65 -0.62 16.75 0.83
C ARG A 65 -1.72 15.72 1.15
N LEU A 66 -2.70 16.11 1.96
CA LEU A 66 -3.78 15.21 2.42
C LEU A 66 -4.57 14.59 1.27
N ASP A 67 -4.90 15.37 0.23
CA ASP A 67 -5.63 14.86 -0.95
C ASP A 67 -4.86 13.77 -1.71
N HIS A 68 -3.54 13.66 -1.49
CA HIS A 68 -2.69 12.63 -2.08
C HIS A 68 -2.48 11.44 -1.14
N LEU A 69 -3.09 11.45 0.04
CA LEU A 69 -3.04 10.39 1.03
C LEU A 69 -4.39 9.68 1.11
N ARG A 70 -4.35 8.38 1.41
CA ARG A 70 -5.56 7.60 1.73
C ARG A 70 -5.28 6.66 2.89
N MET A 71 -6.31 6.38 3.68
CA MET A 71 -6.27 5.33 4.69
C MET A 71 -6.58 3.98 4.04
N LEU A 72 -5.76 2.98 4.33
CA LEU A 72 -5.93 1.61 3.90
C LEU A 72 -5.78 0.66 5.07
N SER A 73 -6.40 -0.51 5.01
CA SER A 73 -6.03 -1.60 5.90
C SER A 73 -4.59 -2.06 5.58
N ASN A 74 -3.88 -2.58 6.58
CA ASN A 74 -2.57 -3.20 6.36
C ASN A 74 -2.63 -4.33 5.33
N PHE A 75 -3.75 -5.04 5.29
CA PHE A 75 -4.05 -6.08 4.32
C PHE A 75 -4.08 -5.53 2.88
N ASP A 76 -4.84 -4.47 2.64
CA ASP A 76 -4.98 -3.87 1.30
C ASP A 76 -3.69 -3.21 0.85
N ASN A 77 -2.96 -2.56 1.77
CA ASN A 77 -1.67 -1.97 1.47
C ASN A 77 -0.63 -3.04 1.11
N ALA A 78 -0.56 -4.14 1.86
CA ALA A 78 0.37 -5.24 1.57
C ALA A 78 0.05 -5.94 0.25
N ARG A 79 -1.23 -6.03 -0.14
CA ARG A 79 -1.63 -6.56 -1.44
C ARG A 79 -1.13 -5.68 -2.58
N ARG A 80 -1.16 -4.35 -2.43
CA ARG A 80 -0.73 -3.34 -3.41
C ARG A 80 0.80 -3.20 -3.48
N THR A 81 1.46 -4.27 -3.94
CA THR A 81 2.91 -4.31 -4.09
C THR A 81 3.40 -3.80 -5.45
N SER A 82 4.64 -3.31 -5.47
CA SER A 82 5.37 -2.89 -6.69
C SER A 82 4.76 -1.70 -7.44
N GLY A 83 4.13 -0.76 -6.72
CA GLY A 83 3.59 0.47 -7.31
C GLY A 83 2.32 0.27 -8.13
N ARG A 84 1.77 -0.95 -8.19
CA ARG A 84 0.50 -1.22 -8.83
C ARG A 84 -0.63 -0.83 -7.90
N ASP A 85 -1.42 0.12 -8.35
CA ASP A 85 -2.62 0.57 -7.68
C ASP A 85 -3.85 0.12 -8.47
N TRP A 86 -4.88 -0.37 -7.79
CA TRP A 86 -6.15 -0.77 -8.39
C TRP A 86 -7.31 -0.38 -7.46
N PRO A 87 -8.58 -0.37 -7.91
CA PRO A 87 -9.70 0.00 -7.05
C PRO A 87 -9.78 -0.86 -5.77
N LEU A 88 -10.20 -0.27 -4.64
CA LEU A 88 -10.42 -1.00 -3.39
C LEU A 88 -11.60 -1.96 -3.52
N GLY A 89 -11.58 -3.07 -2.78
CA GLY A 89 -12.64 -4.08 -2.81
C GLY A 89 -12.57 -5.04 -3.99
N GLN A 90 -11.51 -4.99 -4.80
CA GLN A 90 -11.26 -5.93 -5.89
C GLN A 90 -9.79 -6.33 -6.01
N CYS A 91 -9.53 -7.41 -6.73
CA CYS A 91 -8.20 -7.82 -7.15
C CYS A 91 -7.73 -7.05 -8.39
N ILE A 92 -6.45 -7.21 -8.75
CA ILE A 92 -5.83 -6.57 -9.93
C ILE A 92 -6.56 -6.85 -11.26
N ASN A 93 -7.26 -7.97 -11.36
CA ASN A 93 -8.03 -8.35 -12.55
C ASN A 93 -9.53 -7.97 -12.45
N GLY A 94 -9.92 -7.16 -11.46
CA GLY A 94 -11.28 -6.67 -11.29
C GLY A 94 -12.27 -7.61 -10.59
N HIS A 95 -11.84 -8.79 -10.11
CA HIS A 95 -12.73 -9.66 -9.32
C HIS A 95 -12.91 -9.12 -7.89
N PRO A 96 -14.12 -9.21 -7.31
CA PRO A 96 -14.40 -8.68 -5.97
C PRO A 96 -13.58 -9.39 -4.89
N ASP A 97 -13.34 -8.71 -3.78
CA ASP A 97 -12.56 -9.25 -2.66
C ASP A 97 -13.26 -10.43 -1.95
N SER A 98 -14.56 -10.60 -2.15
CA SER A 98 -15.30 -11.80 -1.73
C SER A 98 -14.79 -13.11 -2.36
N GLU A 99 -14.08 -13.00 -3.48
CA GLU A 99 -13.46 -14.13 -4.19
C GLU A 99 -12.02 -14.41 -3.73
N LEU A 100 -11.52 -13.68 -2.73
CA LEU A 100 -10.21 -13.94 -2.14
C LEU A 100 -10.26 -15.13 -1.19
N VAL A 101 -9.29 -16.02 -1.37
CA VAL A 101 -9.09 -17.19 -0.53
C VAL A 101 -7.67 -17.17 0.02
N HIS A 102 -7.54 -17.55 1.28
CA HIS A 102 -6.22 -17.74 1.90
C HIS A 102 -5.73 -19.15 1.59
N TRP A 103 -4.62 -19.26 0.85
CA TRP A 103 -4.07 -20.55 0.43
C TRP A 103 -2.54 -20.51 0.51
N GLY A 104 -1.95 -21.45 1.26
CA GLY A 104 -0.50 -21.58 1.42
C GLY A 104 0.16 -20.33 2.03
N GLY A 105 -0.49 -19.71 3.02
CA GLY A 105 0.01 -18.50 3.69
C GLY A 105 -0.09 -17.21 2.87
N LYS A 106 -0.79 -17.23 1.72
CA LYS A 106 -0.96 -16.07 0.85
C LYS A 106 -2.42 -15.92 0.45
N TRP A 107 -2.85 -14.68 0.32
CA TRP A 107 -4.16 -14.36 -0.23
C TRP A 107 -4.12 -14.46 -1.76
N LYS A 108 -5.04 -15.22 -2.32
CA LYS A 108 -5.16 -15.44 -3.76
C LYS A 108 -6.58 -15.19 -4.20
N CYS A 109 -6.73 -14.57 -5.37
CA CYS A 109 -8.04 -14.49 -6.02
C CYS A 109 -8.35 -15.83 -6.68
N ARG A 110 -9.50 -16.43 -6.32
CA ARG A 110 -9.95 -17.72 -6.83
C ARG A 110 -10.15 -17.70 -8.36
N PRO A 111 -10.91 -16.76 -8.95
CA PRO A 111 -11.02 -16.60 -10.40
C PRO A 111 -9.67 -16.48 -11.12
N CYS A 112 -8.74 -15.67 -10.59
CA CYS A 112 -7.40 -15.54 -11.17
C CYS A 112 -6.62 -16.87 -11.16
N THR A 113 -6.74 -17.63 -10.07
CA THR A 113 -6.07 -18.93 -9.95
C THR A 113 -6.64 -19.95 -10.94
N LEU A 114 -7.97 -19.98 -11.09
CA LEU A 114 -8.65 -20.85 -12.05
C LEU A 114 -8.24 -20.53 -13.49
N GLU A 115 -8.14 -19.25 -13.85
CA GLU A 115 -7.70 -18.83 -15.18
C GLU A 115 -6.27 -19.28 -15.49
N VAL A 116 -5.34 -19.11 -14.54
CA VAL A 116 -3.96 -19.60 -14.68
C VAL A 116 -3.93 -21.12 -14.85
N GLN A 117 -4.73 -21.86 -14.08
CA GLN A 117 -4.84 -23.32 -14.20
C GLN A 117 -5.40 -23.76 -15.56
N ARG A 118 -6.42 -23.07 -16.08
CA ARG A 118 -6.98 -23.32 -17.43
C ARG A 118 -5.91 -23.16 -18.50
N ARG A 119 -5.17 -22.05 -18.47
CA ARG A 119 -4.06 -21.78 -19.41
C ARG A 119 -2.96 -22.83 -19.32
N TYR A 120 -2.59 -23.24 -18.11
CA TYR A 120 -1.58 -24.28 -17.91
C TYR A 120 -2.03 -25.63 -18.49
N ARG A 121 -3.26 -26.06 -18.21
CA ARG A 121 -3.83 -27.31 -18.74
C ARG A 121 -3.91 -27.28 -20.27
N ALA A 122 -4.34 -26.18 -20.87
CA ALA A 122 -4.38 -26.00 -22.32
C ALA A 122 -2.98 -26.11 -22.96
N ARG A 123 -1.96 -25.45 -22.38
CA ARG A 123 -0.56 -25.55 -22.85
C ARG A 123 -0.01 -26.97 -22.74
N LYS A 124 -0.33 -27.68 -21.65
CA LYS A 124 0.12 -29.07 -21.45
C LYS A 124 -0.54 -30.02 -22.47
N ALA A 125 -1.84 -29.85 -22.73
CA ALA A 125 -2.55 -30.63 -23.74
C ALA A 125 -2.00 -30.39 -25.14
N ALA A 126 -1.75 -29.14 -25.53
CA ALA A 126 -1.14 -28.80 -26.82
C ALA A 126 0.26 -29.43 -27.00
N ARG A 127 1.08 -29.45 -25.94
CA ARG A 127 2.40 -30.10 -25.97
C ARG A 127 2.33 -31.62 -26.05
N ALA A 128 1.28 -32.24 -25.52
CA ALA A 128 1.09 -33.70 -25.61
C ALA A 128 0.52 -34.14 -26.97
N ALA A 129 -0.09 -33.20 -27.72
CA ALA A 129 -0.66 -33.44 -29.04
C ALA A 129 0.29 -33.10 -30.20
N ALA A 130 1.47 -32.55 -29.91
CA ALA A 130 2.54 -32.23 -30.87
C ALA A 130 3.68 -33.25 -30.73
#